data_AF-A0AAE0FN78-F1
#
_entry.id   AF-A0AAE0FN78-F1
#
_cell.length_a   1.000
_cell.length_b   1.000
_cell.length_c   1.000
_cell.angle_alpha   90.00
_cell.angle_beta   90.00
_cell.angle_gamma   90.00
#
_symmetry.space_group_name_H-M   'P 1'
#
loop_
_entity.id
_entity.type
_entity.pdbx_description
1 polymer ?
#
loop_
_entity_poly.entity_id
_entity_poly.type
_entity_poly.pdbx_seq_one_letter_code
_entity_poly.pdbx_strand_id
1 'polypeptide(L)'
;MSQATSVDPQEPRIVCLLGAATEIVCELGYAHCLVGRSHECKRPKDIVAALPQVSTPSFTLDACSAQLDDSVKQLAAKGLSRYAIDIDALIALKPTVIITQDQCSVCAVSSADLENASNELFGPRCALVSLKPVTFEDLQGNIRQIAAAIGCAGAGDRLLERLLQNCATVQKRVASGGAPPRRVACLQWLNPLMGAGFWVPEMVTMAGGTNCFGEPGGTTPQITLDDLAESQPEVIIAMVCGYTPKRALADMPLLEADPQWRALAAVKADRVFVADGERYFNNSGPGFADSVQLLREMIHPRAPPNSLRRLEPGAKPRTRHAASCEDARNTSDECGGEWGRGVFQCGATDGLGEAYVQWPATLPLNYPSQRLLKLGAKVQGVESWPKPHDHRDDAGHLVEGGSASRVRHRAAPTLQT
;
A
#
# COMPACT_ATOMS: atom_id res chain seq x y z
N MET A 1 2.20 -39.83 -19.94
CA MET A 1 3.38 -39.92 -19.06
C MET A 1 3.76 -38.49 -18.67
N SER A 2 3.28 -38.05 -17.50
CA SER A 2 3.59 -36.72 -16.95
C SER A 2 4.98 -36.78 -16.34
N GLN A 3 5.96 -36.12 -16.97
CA GLN A 3 7.27 -35.94 -16.34
C GLN A 3 7.07 -35.02 -15.14
N ALA A 4 7.05 -35.60 -13.94
CA ALA A 4 7.33 -34.84 -12.74
C ALA A 4 8.77 -34.33 -12.89
N THR A 5 8.93 -33.03 -13.10
CA THR A 5 10.22 -32.34 -13.00
C THR A 5 10.78 -32.65 -11.62
N SER A 6 11.80 -33.50 -11.57
CA SER A 6 12.57 -33.75 -10.36
C SER A 6 13.19 -32.43 -9.92
N VAL A 7 12.71 -31.86 -8.82
CA VAL A 7 13.31 -30.67 -8.21
C VAL A 7 14.75 -31.00 -7.86
N ASP A 8 15.70 -30.23 -8.38
CA ASP A 8 17.12 -30.38 -8.06
C ASP A 8 17.30 -30.15 -6.55
N PRO A 9 17.86 -31.12 -5.79
CA PRO A 9 18.07 -30.97 -4.35
C PRO A 9 19.00 -29.81 -3.95
N GLN A 10 19.66 -29.14 -4.91
CA GLN A 10 20.44 -27.91 -4.68
C GLN A 10 19.71 -26.62 -4.99
N GLU A 11 18.51 -26.66 -5.59
CA GLU A 11 17.78 -25.46 -5.98
C GLU A 11 17.13 -24.78 -4.75
N PRO A 12 17.23 -23.45 -4.61
CA PRO A 12 16.74 -22.78 -3.40
C PRO A 12 15.23 -22.89 -3.26
N ARG A 13 14.77 -23.04 -2.02
CA ARG A 13 13.36 -23.04 -1.63
C ARG A 13 13.08 -21.74 -0.90
N ILE A 14 12.44 -20.80 -1.60
CA ILE A 14 12.37 -19.41 -1.18
C ILE A 14 10.99 -19.10 -0.60
N VAL A 15 10.94 -18.55 0.60
CA VAL A 15 9.74 -17.93 1.16
C VAL A 15 9.94 -16.43 1.26
N CYS A 16 9.04 -15.65 0.64
CA CYS A 16 9.05 -14.20 0.71
C CYS A 16 7.96 -13.70 1.65
N LEU A 17 8.34 -12.99 2.71
CA LEU A 17 7.39 -12.42 3.67
C LEU A 17 7.03 -10.95 3.37
N LEU A 18 7.53 -10.39 2.27
CA LEU A 18 7.15 -9.06 1.76
C LEU A 18 6.97 -9.05 0.23
N GLY A 19 6.14 -8.11 -0.24
CA GLY A 19 5.83 -7.96 -1.67
C GLY A 19 7.05 -7.64 -2.52
N ALA A 20 7.84 -6.62 -2.13
CA ALA A 20 9.01 -6.21 -2.90
C ALA A 20 10.04 -7.34 -3.09
N ALA A 21 10.29 -8.18 -2.07
CA ALA A 21 11.19 -9.33 -2.21
C ALA A 21 10.66 -10.37 -3.21
N THR A 22 9.34 -10.59 -3.22
CA THR A 22 8.70 -11.51 -4.18
C THR A 22 8.94 -11.06 -5.60
N GLU A 23 8.76 -9.76 -5.86
CA GLU A 23 9.00 -9.17 -7.18
C GLU A 23 10.49 -9.23 -7.56
N ILE A 24 11.41 -8.97 -6.63
CA ILE A 24 12.86 -9.11 -6.88
C ILE A 24 13.19 -10.57 -7.27
N VAL A 25 12.72 -11.56 -6.50
CA VAL A 25 12.97 -12.97 -6.80
C VAL A 25 12.45 -13.37 -8.19
N CYS A 26 11.28 -12.86 -8.57
CA CYS A 26 10.73 -13.08 -9.91
C CYS A 26 11.60 -12.44 -11.00
N GLU A 27 12.03 -11.19 -10.83
CA GLU A 27 12.88 -10.45 -11.76
C GLU A 27 14.32 -10.99 -11.87
N LEU A 28 14.78 -11.71 -10.84
CA LEU A 28 16.02 -12.48 -10.87
C LEU A 28 15.90 -13.77 -11.70
N GLY A 29 14.67 -14.18 -12.07
CA GLY A 29 14.40 -15.41 -12.81
C GLY A 29 14.19 -16.65 -11.93
N TYR A 30 13.87 -16.47 -10.65
CA TYR A 30 13.74 -17.56 -9.65
C TYR A 30 12.30 -17.72 -9.14
N ALA A 31 11.30 -17.33 -9.94
CA ALA A 31 9.89 -17.47 -9.57
C ALA A 31 9.49 -18.93 -9.25
N HIS A 32 10.05 -19.90 -9.96
CA HIS A 32 9.80 -21.33 -9.73
C HIS A 32 10.39 -21.88 -8.42
N CYS A 33 11.31 -21.14 -7.81
CA CYS A 33 11.89 -21.45 -6.51
C CYS A 33 11.06 -20.94 -5.33
N LEU A 34 10.03 -20.13 -5.59
CA LEU A 34 9.11 -19.65 -4.55
C LEU A 34 8.24 -20.82 -4.06
N VAL A 35 8.24 -21.04 -2.74
CA VAL A 35 7.45 -22.11 -2.10
C VAL A 35 6.42 -21.57 -1.11
N GLY A 36 6.50 -20.28 -0.74
CA GLY A 36 5.53 -19.64 0.14
C GLY A 36 5.64 -18.12 0.12
N ARG A 37 4.56 -17.46 0.54
CA ARG A 37 4.45 -16.00 0.55
C ARG A 37 3.72 -15.44 1.77
N SER A 38 3.90 -14.16 2.07
CA SER A 38 2.98 -13.45 2.97
C SER A 38 1.66 -13.08 2.30
N HIS A 39 0.70 -12.63 3.10
CA HIS A 39 -0.54 -12.04 2.62
C HIS A 39 -0.33 -10.72 1.84
N GLU A 40 0.80 -10.03 2.03
CA GLU A 40 1.12 -8.77 1.35
C GLU A 40 1.70 -8.98 -0.07
N CYS A 41 2.15 -10.19 -0.41
CA CYS A 41 2.67 -10.48 -1.74
C CYS A 41 1.52 -10.58 -2.75
N LYS A 42 1.29 -9.50 -3.52
CA LYS A 42 0.22 -9.40 -4.50
C LYS A 42 0.66 -9.58 -5.95
N ARG A 43 1.98 -9.62 -6.22
CA ARG A 43 2.56 -9.57 -7.57
C ARG A 43 3.79 -10.47 -7.71
N PRO A 44 4.02 -11.02 -8.91
CA PRO A 44 3.09 -11.12 -10.06
C PRO A 44 1.89 -12.02 -9.73
N LYS A 45 0.68 -11.64 -10.17
CA LYS A 45 -0.59 -12.24 -9.70
C LYS A 45 -0.71 -13.73 -10.00
N ASP A 46 -0.31 -14.12 -11.19
CA ASP A 46 -0.29 -15.51 -11.69
C ASP A 46 0.64 -16.40 -10.86
N ILE A 47 1.80 -15.86 -10.47
CA ILE A 47 2.75 -16.57 -9.61
C ILE A 47 2.23 -16.64 -8.17
N VAL A 48 1.86 -15.51 -7.56
CA VAL A 48 1.49 -15.48 -6.13
C VAL A 48 0.18 -16.22 -5.82
N ALA A 49 -0.72 -16.36 -6.80
CA ALA A 49 -1.98 -17.09 -6.62
C ALA A 49 -1.76 -18.60 -6.41
N ALA A 50 -0.68 -19.16 -6.95
CA ALA A 50 -0.34 -20.57 -6.81
C ALA A 50 0.44 -20.89 -5.52
N LEU A 51 0.94 -19.86 -4.82
CA LEU A 51 1.81 -20.03 -3.64
C LEU A 51 1.00 -20.12 -2.33
N PRO A 52 1.36 -21.04 -1.42
CA PRO A 52 0.85 -21.06 -0.06
C PRO A 52 1.09 -19.72 0.66
N GLN A 53 0.04 -19.20 1.29
CA GLN A 53 0.12 -18.02 2.15
C GLN A 53 0.43 -18.45 3.58
N VAL A 54 1.54 -17.96 4.14
CA VAL A 54 2.01 -18.31 5.51
C VAL A 54 1.84 -17.18 6.52
N SER A 55 1.07 -16.14 6.18
CA SER A 55 0.73 -15.10 7.14
C SER A 55 -0.66 -14.52 6.94
N THR A 56 -1.19 -13.88 7.97
CA THR A 56 -2.49 -13.19 7.95
C THR A 56 -2.38 -11.84 8.64
N PRO A 57 -3.13 -10.82 8.19
CA PRO A 57 -3.14 -9.52 8.85
C PRO A 57 -3.84 -9.62 10.21
N SER A 58 -3.32 -8.92 11.22
CA SER A 58 -3.91 -8.85 12.56
C SER A 58 -5.05 -7.81 12.66
N PHE A 59 -5.37 -7.10 11.58
CA PHE A 59 -6.40 -6.06 11.50
C PHE A 59 -7.04 -5.98 10.11
N THR A 60 -8.17 -5.29 9.98
CA THR A 60 -8.94 -5.17 8.73
C THR A 60 -8.53 -3.91 7.96
N LEU A 61 -8.06 -4.06 6.72
CA LEU A 61 -7.57 -2.94 5.87
C LEU A 61 -8.69 -2.03 5.31
N ASP A 62 -9.97 -2.42 5.43
CA ASP A 62 -11.11 -1.63 4.96
C ASP A 62 -11.51 -0.46 5.90
N ALA A 63 -10.84 -0.32 7.05
CA ALA A 63 -11.12 0.76 8.01
C ALA A 63 -10.61 2.13 7.52
N CYS A 64 -11.14 3.22 8.11
CA CYS A 64 -10.70 4.59 7.81
C CYS A 64 -9.23 4.82 8.21
N SER A 65 -8.50 5.79 7.61
CA SER A 65 -7.08 6.00 7.97
C SER A 65 -6.87 6.29 9.46
N ALA A 66 -7.80 7.01 10.12
CA ALA A 66 -7.75 7.23 11.56
C ALA A 66 -7.91 5.93 12.37
N GLN A 67 -8.89 5.09 12.01
CA GLN A 67 -9.12 3.81 12.69
C GLN A 67 -7.95 2.83 12.52
N LEU A 68 -7.32 2.83 11.36
CA LEU A 68 -6.12 2.03 11.11
C LEU A 68 -4.92 2.54 11.92
N ASP A 69 -4.71 3.85 11.98
CA ASP A 69 -3.65 4.44 12.80
C ASP A 69 -3.83 4.07 14.29
N ASP A 70 -5.05 4.18 14.82
CA ASP A 70 -5.38 3.77 16.17
C ASP A 70 -5.10 2.26 16.40
N SER A 71 -5.49 1.41 15.43
CA SER A 71 -5.28 -0.04 15.51
C SER A 71 -3.78 -0.39 15.51
N VAL A 72 -3.00 0.26 14.65
CA VAL A 72 -1.54 0.08 14.57
C VAL A 72 -0.87 0.53 15.86
N LYS A 73 -1.26 1.69 16.42
CA LYS A 73 -0.75 2.18 17.71
C LYS A 73 -1.11 1.24 18.87
N GLN A 74 -2.30 0.64 18.87
CA GLN A 74 -2.69 -0.33 19.89
C GLN A 74 -1.89 -1.63 19.82
N LEU A 75 -1.60 -2.14 18.61
CA LEU A 75 -0.75 -3.31 18.43
C LEU A 75 0.70 -3.02 18.87
N ALA A 76 1.22 -1.85 18.49
CA ALA A 76 2.52 -1.34 18.91
C ALA A 76 2.66 -1.31 20.44
N ALA A 77 1.69 -0.69 21.12
CA ALA A 77 1.68 -0.57 22.58
C ALA A 77 1.59 -1.93 23.30
N LYS A 78 1.05 -2.96 22.63
CA LYS A 78 0.96 -4.33 23.14
C LYS A 78 2.15 -5.20 22.73
N GLY A 79 3.13 -4.67 21.98
CA GLY A 79 4.24 -5.44 21.43
C GLY A 79 3.81 -6.54 20.46
N LEU A 80 2.62 -6.43 19.87
CA LEU A 80 2.06 -7.42 18.95
C LEU A 80 2.43 -7.09 17.51
N SER A 81 2.75 -8.12 16.73
CA SER A 81 2.99 -7.98 15.29
C SER A 81 1.71 -7.56 14.55
N ARG A 82 1.88 -6.75 13.49
CA ARG A 82 0.84 -6.37 12.52
C ARG A 82 0.24 -7.57 11.79
N TYR A 83 0.93 -8.70 11.79
CA TYR A 83 0.52 -9.92 11.14
C TYR A 83 0.96 -11.15 11.94
N ALA A 84 0.17 -12.22 11.84
CA ALA A 84 0.51 -13.53 12.37
C ALA A 84 1.19 -14.36 11.27
N ILE A 85 2.31 -15.01 11.61
CA ILE A 85 2.96 -16.00 10.75
C ILE A 85 2.50 -17.40 11.18
N ASP A 86 2.09 -18.21 10.21
CA ASP A 86 1.83 -19.63 10.41
C ASP A 86 3.16 -20.39 10.39
N ILE A 87 3.71 -20.63 11.58
CA ILE A 87 5.01 -21.27 11.77
C ILE A 87 5.00 -22.73 11.31
N ASP A 88 3.92 -23.46 11.54
CA ASP A 88 3.80 -24.86 11.14
C ASP A 88 3.76 -24.99 9.62
N ALA A 89 2.98 -24.11 8.94
CA ALA A 89 2.99 -24.04 7.49
C ALA A 89 4.37 -23.65 6.96
N LEU A 90 5.04 -22.68 7.58
CA LEU A 90 6.38 -22.24 7.18
C LEU A 90 7.43 -23.37 7.31
N ILE A 91 7.41 -24.13 8.41
CA ILE A 91 8.28 -25.30 8.62
C ILE A 91 7.97 -26.40 7.58
N ALA A 92 6.69 -26.67 7.32
CA ALA A 92 6.29 -27.68 6.34
C ALA A 92 6.80 -27.38 4.92
N LEU A 93 6.99 -26.11 4.58
CA LEU A 93 7.57 -25.67 3.30
C LEU A 93 9.07 -25.94 3.19
N LYS A 94 9.77 -26.28 4.28
CA LYS A 94 11.22 -26.58 4.28
C LYS A 94 12.03 -25.53 3.51
N PRO A 95 11.94 -24.23 3.86
CA PRO A 95 12.66 -23.18 3.16
C PRO A 95 14.17 -23.34 3.33
N THR A 96 14.92 -22.94 2.30
CA THR A 96 16.37 -22.73 2.39
C THR A 96 16.72 -21.26 2.39
N VAL A 97 15.79 -20.38 1.98
CA VAL A 97 15.91 -18.92 2.07
C VAL A 97 14.58 -18.36 2.55
N ILE A 98 14.60 -17.58 3.63
CA ILE A 98 13.45 -16.78 4.09
C ILE A 98 13.82 -15.32 3.95
N ILE A 99 13.03 -14.56 3.19
CA ILE A 99 13.25 -13.13 2.99
C ILE A 99 12.18 -12.35 3.74
N THR A 100 12.61 -11.48 4.65
CA THR A 100 11.75 -10.67 5.52
C THR A 100 12.22 -9.21 5.54
N GLN A 101 11.50 -8.35 6.25
CA GLN A 101 11.81 -6.93 6.37
C GLN A 101 11.79 -6.50 7.83
N ASP A 102 12.76 -5.67 8.22
CA ASP A 102 12.86 -5.08 9.56
C ASP A 102 13.00 -3.55 9.44
N GLN A 103 11.94 -2.94 8.91
CA GLN A 103 11.89 -1.50 8.57
C GLN A 103 11.12 -0.67 9.61
N CYS A 104 10.46 -1.32 10.59
CA CYS A 104 9.63 -0.64 11.58
C CYS A 104 10.19 -0.81 12.99
N SER A 105 10.61 0.29 13.62
CA SER A 105 11.09 0.36 15.01
C SER A 105 10.08 -0.11 16.06
N VAL A 106 8.81 -0.26 15.66
CA VAL A 106 7.72 -0.78 16.49
C VAL A 106 7.71 -2.32 16.57
N CYS A 107 8.30 -3.00 15.58
CA CYS A 107 8.22 -4.46 15.43
C CYS A 107 9.60 -5.15 15.39
N ALA A 108 10.68 -4.39 15.62
CA ALA A 108 12.04 -4.91 15.50
C ALA A 108 12.38 -5.84 16.67
N VAL A 109 12.22 -7.15 16.47
CA VAL A 109 13.00 -8.17 17.18
C VAL A 109 14.47 -7.96 16.81
N SER A 110 15.40 -8.06 17.76
CA SER A 110 16.81 -7.88 17.42
C SER A 110 17.21 -8.87 16.31
N SER A 111 18.06 -8.46 15.36
CA SER A 111 18.48 -9.33 14.25
C SER A 111 19.11 -10.63 14.76
N ALA A 112 19.80 -10.58 15.90
CA ALA A 112 20.39 -11.74 16.56
C ALA A 112 19.34 -12.71 17.11
N ASP A 113 18.26 -12.22 17.73
CA ASP A 113 17.17 -13.08 18.23
C ASP A 113 16.40 -13.72 17.08
N LEU A 114 16.22 -12.98 15.97
CA LEU A 114 15.57 -13.48 14.77
C LEU A 114 16.41 -14.57 14.07
N GLU A 115 17.73 -14.38 14.00
CA GLU A 115 18.67 -15.38 13.49
C GLU A 115 18.72 -16.63 14.38
N ASN A 116 18.76 -16.46 15.71
CA ASN A 116 18.74 -17.58 16.66
C ASN A 116 17.45 -18.40 16.56
N ALA A 117 16.29 -17.74 16.55
CA ALA A 117 15.00 -18.40 16.37
C ALA A 117 14.91 -19.10 15.01
N SER A 118 15.43 -18.48 13.94
CA SER A 118 15.48 -19.10 12.61
C SER A 118 16.36 -20.34 12.59
N ASN A 119 17.53 -20.30 13.23
CA ASN A 119 18.43 -21.45 13.33
C ASN A 119 17.81 -22.60 14.13
N GLU A 120 17.07 -22.30 15.20
CA GLU A 120 16.35 -23.30 15.97
C GLU A 120 15.22 -23.96 15.17
N LEU A 121 14.45 -23.17 14.42
CA LEU A 121 13.27 -23.64 13.68
C LEU A 121 13.62 -24.34 12.35
N PHE A 122 14.61 -23.82 11.61
CA PHE A 122 14.91 -24.25 10.23
C PHE A 122 16.32 -24.84 10.05
N GLY A 123 17.15 -24.76 11.09
CA GLY A 123 18.54 -25.21 11.05
C GLY A 123 19.48 -24.22 10.35
N PRO A 124 20.81 -24.45 10.44
CA PRO A 124 21.84 -23.51 9.97
C PRO A 124 21.92 -23.40 8.43
N ARG A 125 21.14 -24.19 7.69
CA ARG A 125 21.12 -24.18 6.22
C ARG A 125 20.03 -23.26 5.64
N CYS A 126 19.13 -22.75 6.47
CA CYS A 126 18.13 -21.79 6.03
C CYS A 126 18.69 -20.36 6.18
N ALA A 127 18.96 -19.69 5.07
CA ALA A 127 19.41 -18.31 5.08
C ALA A 127 18.23 -17.38 5.39
N LEU A 128 18.34 -16.62 6.49
CA LEU A 128 17.40 -15.55 6.79
C LEU A 128 17.94 -14.23 6.24
N VAL A 129 17.20 -13.63 5.31
CA VAL A 129 17.53 -12.35 4.67
C VAL A 129 16.59 -11.29 5.21
N SER A 130 17.07 -10.44 6.12
CA SER A 130 16.31 -9.31 6.66
C SER A 130 16.67 -8.02 5.93
N LEU A 131 15.69 -7.43 5.24
CA LEU A 131 15.84 -6.23 4.43
C LEU A 131 15.47 -4.96 5.21
N LYS A 132 16.22 -3.88 5.02
CA LYS A 132 15.96 -2.57 5.67
C LYS A 132 16.15 -1.39 4.73
N PRO A 133 15.42 -1.31 3.61
CA PRO A 133 15.62 -0.20 2.68
C PRO A 133 15.13 1.10 3.28
N VAL A 134 15.95 2.14 3.37
CA VAL A 134 15.44 3.50 3.66
C VAL A 134 15.80 4.47 2.55
N THR A 135 16.75 4.12 1.69
CA THR A 135 17.17 4.87 0.50
C THR A 135 17.10 4.04 -0.78
N PHE A 136 17.29 4.69 -1.92
CA PHE A 136 17.51 4.03 -3.21
C PHE A 136 18.81 3.21 -3.22
N GLU A 137 19.83 3.61 -2.48
CA GLU A 137 21.05 2.82 -2.33
C GLU A 137 20.79 1.52 -1.57
N ASP A 138 20.00 1.56 -0.49
CA ASP A 138 19.63 0.36 0.25
C ASP A 138 18.78 -0.60 -0.59
N LEU A 139 17.92 -0.09 -1.48
CA LEU A 139 17.22 -0.93 -2.46
C LEU A 139 18.22 -1.70 -3.32
N GLN A 140 19.28 -1.04 -3.80
CA GLN A 140 20.31 -1.71 -4.58
C GLN A 140 21.04 -2.76 -3.74
N GLY A 141 21.35 -2.44 -2.47
CA GLY A 141 21.91 -3.36 -1.49
C GLY A 141 21.04 -4.60 -1.28
N ASN A 142 19.74 -4.42 -1.11
CA ASN A 142 18.77 -5.51 -0.94
C ASN A 142 18.71 -6.44 -2.15
N ILE A 143 18.76 -5.90 -3.38
CA ILE A 143 18.82 -6.73 -4.60
C ILE A 143 20.07 -7.60 -4.59
N ARG A 144 21.25 -7.04 -4.22
CA ARG A 144 22.49 -7.82 -4.09
C ARG A 144 22.41 -8.86 -2.99
N GLN A 145 21.84 -8.52 -1.83
CA GLN A 145 21.71 -9.42 -0.69
C GLN A 145 20.81 -10.62 -1.03
N ILE A 146 19.67 -10.36 -1.68
CA ILE A 146 18.76 -11.41 -2.16
C ILE A 146 19.46 -12.28 -3.20
N ALA A 147 20.10 -11.68 -4.21
CA ALA A 147 20.80 -12.42 -5.25
C ALA A 147 21.94 -13.28 -4.68
N ALA A 148 22.68 -12.79 -3.69
CA ALA A 148 23.72 -13.55 -3.00
C ALA A 148 23.15 -14.73 -2.22
N ALA A 149 22.06 -14.54 -1.47
CA ALA A 149 21.41 -15.60 -0.70
C ALA A 149 20.82 -16.72 -1.59
N ILE A 150 20.41 -16.38 -2.81
CA ILE A 150 19.91 -17.32 -3.82
C ILE A 150 21.06 -17.97 -4.62
N GLY A 151 22.26 -17.39 -4.58
CA GLY A 151 23.42 -17.86 -5.37
C GLY A 151 23.41 -17.38 -6.82
N CYS A 152 22.76 -16.26 -7.13
CA CYS A 152 22.54 -15.74 -8.47
C CYS A 152 23.05 -14.31 -8.69
N ALA A 153 24.23 -13.98 -8.15
CA ALA A 153 24.81 -12.63 -8.21
C ALA A 153 24.77 -11.96 -9.60
N GLY A 154 25.12 -12.70 -10.67
CA GLY A 154 25.07 -12.15 -12.03
C GLY A 154 23.66 -11.79 -12.53
N ALA A 155 22.59 -12.42 -12.02
CA ALA A 155 21.22 -11.98 -12.28
C ALA A 155 20.89 -10.69 -11.52
N GLY A 156 21.41 -10.57 -10.30
CA GLY A 156 21.34 -9.34 -9.50
C GLY A 156 21.97 -8.15 -10.20
N ASP A 157 23.18 -8.30 -10.74
CA ASP A 157 23.88 -7.23 -11.46
C ASP A 157 23.09 -6.76 -12.69
N ARG A 158 22.54 -7.71 -13.48
CA ARG A 158 21.68 -7.38 -14.63
C ARG A 158 20.40 -6.66 -14.23
N LEU A 159 19.77 -7.05 -13.11
CA LEU A 159 18.58 -6.37 -12.60
C LEU A 159 18.91 -4.93 -12.17
N LEU A 160 20.02 -4.74 -11.46
CA LEU A 160 20.49 -3.41 -11.05
C LEU A 160 20.81 -2.52 -12.24
N GLU A 161 21.48 -3.04 -13.27
CA GLU A 161 21.78 -2.30 -14.49
C GLU A 161 20.50 -1.81 -15.17
N ARG A 162 19.48 -2.68 -15.32
CA ARG A 162 18.17 -2.29 -15.87
C ARG A 162 17.50 -1.22 -15.02
N LEU A 163 17.48 -1.39 -13.70
CA LEU A 163 16.84 -0.44 -12.77
C LEU A 163 17.49 0.95 -12.87
N LEU A 164 18.82 1.02 -12.82
CA LEU A 164 19.57 2.28 -12.94
C LEU A 164 19.36 2.93 -14.31
N GLN A 165 19.36 2.14 -15.39
CA GLN A 165 19.13 2.64 -16.74
C GLN A 165 17.70 3.21 -16.91
N ASN A 166 16.70 2.59 -16.29
CA ASN A 166 15.33 3.08 -16.30
C ASN A 166 15.21 4.40 -15.52
N CYS A 167 15.79 4.50 -14.32
CA CYS A 167 15.84 5.75 -13.56
C CYS A 167 16.55 6.87 -14.34
N ALA A 168 17.71 6.57 -14.95
CA ALA A 168 18.45 7.52 -15.76
C ALA A 168 17.66 7.99 -16.99
N THR A 169 16.81 7.13 -17.55
CA THR A 169 15.91 7.49 -18.65
C THR A 169 14.87 8.52 -18.21
N VAL A 170 14.30 8.37 -17.02
CA VAL A 170 13.35 9.36 -16.47
C VAL A 170 14.06 10.69 -16.19
N GLN A 171 15.24 10.66 -15.55
CA GLN A 171 16.02 11.87 -15.26
C GLN A 171 16.43 12.62 -16.54
N LYS A 172 16.83 11.90 -17.60
CA LYS A 172 17.10 12.52 -18.91
C LYS A 172 15.87 13.22 -19.48
N ARG A 173 14.67 12.62 -19.35
CA ARG A 173 13.41 13.24 -19.78
C ARG A 173 13.11 14.51 -18.98
N VAL A 174 13.31 14.48 -17.66
CA VAL A 174 13.18 15.66 -16.78
C VAL A 174 14.11 16.77 -17.25
N ALA A 175 15.41 16.48 -17.39
CA ALA A 175 16.41 17.46 -17.83
C ALA A 175 16.10 18.04 -19.22
N SER A 176 15.69 17.21 -20.17
CA SER A 176 15.33 17.64 -21.53
C SER A 176 14.04 18.47 -21.60
N GLY A 177 13.17 18.36 -20.59
CA GLY A 177 11.89 19.06 -20.56
C GLY A 177 12.01 20.55 -20.25
N GLY A 178 13.13 20.99 -19.67
CA GLY A 178 13.41 22.40 -19.37
C GLY A 178 12.50 23.07 -18.32
N ALA A 179 11.55 22.33 -17.72
CA ALA A 179 10.70 22.85 -16.66
C ALA A 179 11.48 22.92 -15.34
N PRO A 180 11.33 24.00 -14.55
CA PRO A 180 11.95 24.08 -13.24
C PRO A 180 11.34 23.04 -12.28
N PRO A 181 12.08 22.62 -11.24
CA PRO A 181 11.53 21.76 -10.21
C PRO A 181 10.31 22.37 -9.53
N ARG A 182 9.32 21.53 -9.20
CA ARG A 182 8.12 21.95 -8.45
C ARG A 182 8.16 21.47 -7.02
N ARG A 183 7.62 22.24 -6.08
CA ARG A 183 7.41 21.79 -4.70
C ARG A 183 6.30 20.75 -4.63
N VAL A 184 6.60 19.56 -4.10
CA VAL A 184 5.71 18.40 -4.07
C VAL A 184 5.48 17.95 -2.63
N ALA A 185 4.23 17.96 -2.19
CA ALA A 185 3.82 17.33 -0.94
C ALA A 185 3.34 15.91 -1.20
N CYS A 186 4.19 14.93 -0.88
CA CYS A 186 3.82 13.51 -0.88
C CYS A 186 3.19 13.14 0.46
N LEU A 187 1.91 12.80 0.46
CA LEU A 187 1.14 12.44 1.64
C LEU A 187 1.02 10.91 1.74
N GLN A 188 1.68 10.34 2.73
CA GLN A 188 1.67 8.90 3.02
C GLN A 188 0.44 8.48 3.83
N TRP A 189 -0.13 9.41 4.60
CA TRP A 189 -1.33 9.19 5.42
C TRP A 189 -2.14 10.49 5.49
N LEU A 190 -3.47 10.38 5.52
CA LEU A 190 -4.36 11.55 5.47
C LEU A 190 -4.95 11.94 6.83
N ASN A 191 -5.00 11.01 7.80
CA ASN A 191 -5.44 11.29 9.17
C ASN A 191 -4.85 10.28 10.17
N PRO A 192 -3.93 10.70 11.07
CA PRO A 192 -3.30 12.02 11.09
C PRO A 192 -2.52 12.30 9.80
N LEU A 193 -2.34 13.57 9.45
CA LEU A 193 -1.66 13.93 8.21
C LEU A 193 -0.16 13.60 8.33
N MET A 194 0.38 12.88 7.35
CA MET A 194 1.78 12.46 7.34
C MET A 194 2.42 12.69 5.97
N GLY A 195 3.61 13.31 5.98
CA GLY A 195 4.47 13.41 4.80
C GLY A 195 5.18 12.08 4.52
N ALA A 196 5.70 11.90 3.31
CA ALA A 196 6.42 10.69 2.94
C ALA A 196 7.94 10.79 3.25
N GLY A 197 8.47 9.78 3.94
CA GLY A 197 9.90 9.64 4.22
C GLY A 197 10.59 8.58 3.33
N PHE A 198 11.66 7.98 3.86
CA PHE A 198 12.44 6.91 3.25
C PHE A 198 13.00 7.32 1.88
N TRP A 199 12.72 6.53 0.84
CA TRP A 199 13.21 6.75 -0.52
C TRP A 199 12.32 7.71 -1.33
N VAL A 200 11.15 8.09 -0.82
CA VAL A 200 10.21 8.96 -1.56
C VAL A 200 10.81 10.33 -1.87
N PRO A 201 11.55 11.00 -0.96
CA PRO A 201 12.25 12.24 -1.28
C PRO A 201 13.24 12.11 -2.46
N GLU A 202 13.96 10.98 -2.55
CA GLU A 202 14.85 10.68 -3.68
C GLU A 202 14.06 10.47 -4.97
N MET A 203 12.95 9.73 -4.92
CA MET A 203 12.07 9.54 -6.07
C MET A 203 11.52 10.87 -6.60
N VAL A 204 11.09 11.77 -5.71
CA VAL A 204 10.60 13.13 -6.08
C VAL A 204 11.71 13.92 -6.77
N THR A 205 12.92 13.88 -6.24
CA THR A 205 14.08 14.54 -6.84
C THR A 205 14.39 13.99 -8.23
N MET A 206 14.42 12.67 -8.40
CA MET A 206 14.63 12.02 -9.70
C MET A 206 13.53 12.35 -10.72
N ALA A 207 12.31 12.60 -10.24
CA ALA A 207 11.15 12.95 -11.04
C ALA A 207 11.07 14.45 -11.43
N GLY A 208 12.00 15.28 -10.96
CA GLY A 208 12.02 16.72 -11.22
C GLY A 208 11.22 17.56 -10.22
N GLY A 209 10.97 17.04 -9.02
CA GLY A 209 10.35 17.79 -7.93
C GLY A 209 11.34 18.17 -6.83
N THR A 210 10.86 19.01 -5.92
CA THR A 210 11.45 19.29 -4.62
C THR A 210 10.47 18.81 -3.56
N ASN A 211 10.86 17.83 -2.76
CA ASN A 211 10.00 17.26 -1.73
C ASN A 211 9.75 18.26 -0.60
N CYS A 212 8.50 18.41 -0.16
CA CYS A 212 8.13 19.35 0.92
C CYS A 212 8.39 18.80 2.32
N PHE A 213 8.32 17.47 2.52
CA PHE A 213 8.34 16.86 3.86
C PHE A 213 9.14 15.58 3.91
N GLY A 214 10.02 15.44 4.90
CA GLY A 214 10.87 14.28 5.05
C GLY A 214 12.15 14.41 4.22
N GLU A 215 13.19 13.72 4.68
CA GLU A 215 14.52 13.71 4.09
C GLU A 215 14.85 12.32 3.53
N PRO A 216 15.73 12.21 2.52
CA PRO A 216 16.24 10.92 2.05
C PRO A 216 16.70 10.03 3.21
N GLY A 217 16.16 8.80 3.30
CA GLY A 217 16.47 7.87 4.38
C GLY A 217 15.82 8.18 5.75
N GLY A 218 15.14 9.32 5.87
CA GLY A 218 14.42 9.72 7.08
C GLY A 218 13.12 8.94 7.30
N THR A 219 12.52 9.06 8.47
CA THR A 219 11.21 8.48 8.76
C THR A 219 10.07 9.34 8.19
N THR A 220 8.86 8.80 8.22
CA THR A 220 7.61 9.50 7.92
C THR A 220 7.31 10.58 8.98
N PRO A 221 7.35 11.88 8.64
CA PRO A 221 6.96 12.93 9.58
C PRO A 221 5.44 13.05 9.67
N GLN A 222 4.91 13.19 10.89
CA GLN A 222 3.57 13.71 11.10
C GLN A 222 3.59 15.23 10.88
N ILE A 223 2.62 15.75 10.14
CA ILE A 223 2.51 17.16 9.76
C ILE A 223 1.11 17.68 10.05
N THR A 224 0.96 19.00 10.13
CA THR A 224 -0.32 19.70 10.24
C THR A 224 -0.73 20.30 8.89
N LEU A 225 -1.97 20.81 8.79
CA LEU A 225 -2.38 21.59 7.62
C LEU A 225 -1.67 22.95 7.54
N ASP A 226 -1.23 23.50 8.68
CA ASP A 226 -0.38 24.68 8.73
C ASP A 226 0.98 24.40 8.09
N ASP A 227 1.65 23.31 8.49
CA ASP A 227 2.91 22.87 7.86
C ASP A 227 2.73 22.68 6.34
N LEU A 228 1.62 22.04 5.93
CA LEU A 228 1.27 21.86 4.52
C LEU A 228 1.12 23.20 3.80
N ALA A 229 0.43 24.17 4.38
CA ALA A 229 0.25 25.50 3.80
C ALA A 229 1.56 26.29 3.72
N GLU A 230 2.39 26.24 4.76
CA GLU A 230 3.69 26.92 4.85
C GLU A 230 4.70 26.38 3.84
N SER A 231 4.67 25.07 3.58
CA SER A 231 5.49 24.44 2.54
C SER A 231 5.12 24.88 1.11
N GLN A 232 3.93 25.49 0.95
CA GLN A 232 3.37 26.02 -0.29
C GLN A 232 3.52 25.06 -1.49
N PRO A 233 2.95 23.84 -1.41
CA PRO A 233 3.10 22.84 -2.45
C PRO A 233 2.48 23.32 -3.76
N GLU A 234 3.18 23.07 -4.86
CA GLU A 234 2.66 23.28 -6.21
C GLU A 234 1.90 22.04 -6.72
N VAL A 235 2.25 20.87 -6.16
CA VAL A 235 1.64 19.57 -6.44
C VAL A 235 1.45 18.83 -5.12
N ILE A 236 0.29 18.21 -4.92
CA ILE A 236 0.02 17.32 -3.78
C ILE A 236 -0.26 15.92 -4.32
N ILE A 237 0.37 14.91 -3.73
CA ILE A 237 0.24 13.51 -4.13
C ILE A 237 -0.12 12.68 -2.91
N ALA A 238 -1.37 12.28 -2.80
CA ALA A 238 -1.83 11.30 -1.81
C ALA A 238 -1.47 9.89 -2.29
N MET A 239 -0.50 9.27 -1.63
CA MET A 239 0.03 7.93 -1.91
C MET A 239 -0.14 7.06 -0.66
N VAL A 240 -1.40 6.90 -0.24
CA VAL A 240 -1.72 6.38 1.10
C VAL A 240 -1.21 4.95 1.29
N CYS A 241 -0.57 4.71 2.44
CA CYS A 241 0.04 3.42 2.72
C CYS A 241 -0.98 2.27 2.70
N GLY A 242 -0.70 1.20 1.95
CA GLY A 242 -1.57 0.01 1.87
C GLY A 242 -2.94 0.23 1.22
N TYR A 243 -3.19 1.39 0.60
CA TYR A 243 -4.47 1.70 -0.04
C TYR A 243 -4.38 1.67 -1.56
N THR A 244 -5.41 1.09 -2.17
CA THR A 244 -5.72 1.34 -3.58
C THR A 244 -6.18 2.79 -3.78
N PRO A 245 -6.12 3.34 -5.01
CA PRO A 245 -6.63 4.68 -5.28
C PRO A 245 -8.09 4.85 -4.84
N LYS A 246 -8.95 3.86 -5.12
CA LYS A 246 -10.36 3.87 -4.72
C LYS A 246 -10.54 4.04 -3.21
N ARG A 247 -9.75 3.34 -2.41
CA ARG A 247 -9.81 3.44 -0.94
C ARG A 247 -9.29 4.80 -0.47
N ALA A 248 -8.14 5.26 -0.98
CA ALA A 248 -7.58 6.56 -0.63
C ALA A 248 -8.53 7.73 -0.96
N LEU A 249 -9.26 7.66 -2.09
CA LEU A 249 -10.28 8.64 -2.47
C LEU A 249 -11.41 8.78 -1.43
N ALA A 250 -11.72 7.73 -0.68
CA ALA A 250 -12.76 7.78 0.35
C ALA A 250 -12.35 8.62 1.59
N ASP A 251 -11.04 8.84 1.79
CA ASP A 251 -10.52 9.65 2.90
C ASP A 251 -10.23 11.10 2.51
N MET A 252 -10.20 11.43 1.21
CA MET A 252 -10.04 12.80 0.74
C MET A 252 -11.04 13.83 1.32
N PRO A 253 -12.34 13.49 1.55
CA PRO A 253 -13.28 14.41 2.18
C PRO A 253 -12.87 14.89 3.58
N LEU A 254 -11.99 14.16 4.28
CA LEU A 254 -11.45 14.59 5.58
C LEU A 254 -10.64 15.89 5.43
N LEU A 255 -9.88 16.02 4.34
CA LEU A 255 -9.09 17.21 4.04
C LEU A 255 -9.96 18.33 3.45
N GLU A 256 -10.91 17.99 2.58
CA GLU A 256 -11.78 18.98 1.94
C GLU A 256 -12.67 19.76 2.90
N ALA A 257 -13.05 19.14 4.02
CA ALA A 257 -13.82 19.78 5.06
C ALA A 257 -13.10 21.04 5.60
N ASP A 258 -11.76 21.03 5.59
CA ASP A 258 -10.95 22.12 6.11
C ASP A 258 -10.84 23.30 5.10
N PRO A 259 -11.18 24.54 5.50
CA PRO A 259 -11.00 25.73 4.67
C PRO A 259 -9.55 25.97 4.23
N GLN A 260 -8.56 25.61 5.05
CA GLN A 260 -7.14 25.81 4.75
C GLN A 260 -6.68 24.93 3.60
N TRP A 261 -7.12 23.67 3.58
CA TRP A 261 -6.90 22.77 2.45
C TRP A 261 -7.44 23.38 1.15
N ARG A 262 -8.71 23.83 1.17
CA ARG A 262 -9.36 24.47 0.00
C ARG A 262 -8.64 25.76 -0.44
N ALA A 263 -7.89 26.39 0.44
CA ALA A 263 -7.14 27.61 0.13
C ALA A 263 -5.81 27.35 -0.58
N LEU A 264 -5.25 26.13 -0.52
CA LEU A 264 -3.95 25.77 -1.10
C LEU A 264 -3.89 26.02 -2.61
N ALA A 265 -2.73 26.53 -3.07
CA ALA A 265 -2.51 26.81 -4.49
C ALA A 265 -2.59 25.56 -5.36
N ALA A 266 -2.03 24.43 -4.91
CA ALA A 266 -2.13 23.15 -5.61
C ALA A 266 -3.59 22.69 -5.76
N VAL A 267 -4.42 22.85 -4.71
CA VAL A 267 -5.84 22.48 -4.75
C VAL A 267 -6.59 23.35 -5.77
N LYS A 268 -6.46 24.68 -5.69
CA LYS A 268 -7.09 25.61 -6.63
C LYS A 268 -6.65 25.44 -8.08
N ALA A 269 -5.45 24.90 -8.30
CA ALA A 269 -4.89 24.66 -9.62
C ALA A 269 -5.15 23.23 -10.14
N ASP A 270 -6.02 22.46 -9.49
CA ASP A 270 -6.32 21.06 -9.83
C ASP A 270 -5.06 20.17 -9.89
N ARG A 271 -4.07 20.43 -9.02
CA ARG A 271 -2.79 19.69 -8.92
C ARG A 271 -2.72 18.82 -7.66
N VAL A 272 -3.82 18.13 -7.38
CA VAL A 272 -3.91 17.09 -6.35
C VAL A 272 -4.11 15.76 -7.04
N PHE A 273 -3.29 14.77 -6.68
CA PHE A 273 -3.34 13.44 -7.27
C PHE A 273 -3.48 12.40 -6.16
N VAL A 274 -4.31 11.39 -6.38
CA VAL A 274 -4.42 10.20 -5.54
C VAL A 274 -3.84 9.03 -6.31
N ALA A 275 -2.70 8.52 -5.86
CA ALA A 275 -1.94 7.49 -6.52
C ALA A 275 -2.07 6.13 -5.81
N ASP A 276 -1.81 5.06 -6.53
CA ASP A 276 -1.75 3.70 -5.96
C ASP A 276 -0.49 3.56 -5.10
N GLY A 277 -0.65 3.89 -3.81
CA GLY A 277 0.41 3.81 -2.81
C GLY A 277 0.94 2.40 -2.69
N GLU A 278 0.05 1.41 -2.53
CA GLU A 278 0.40 -0.01 -2.35
C GLU A 278 1.29 -0.51 -3.49
N ARG A 279 0.94 -0.19 -4.74
CA ARG A 279 1.68 -0.67 -5.89
C ARG A 279 3.04 0.01 -6.08
N TYR A 280 3.07 1.34 -5.99
CA TYR A 280 4.19 2.13 -6.48
C TYR A 280 5.07 2.74 -5.39
N PHE A 281 4.50 3.14 -4.26
CA PHE A 281 5.22 4.03 -3.32
C PHE A 281 5.61 3.35 -2.01
N ASN A 282 4.88 2.30 -1.63
CA ASN A 282 5.11 1.59 -0.36
C ASN A 282 6.04 0.37 -0.48
N ASN A 283 6.55 0.09 -1.68
CA ASN A 283 7.41 -1.05 -1.96
C ASN A 283 8.71 -0.59 -2.62
N SER A 284 9.84 -0.70 -1.93
CA SER A 284 11.18 -0.53 -2.51
C SER A 284 11.55 -1.80 -3.28
N GLY A 285 11.09 -1.91 -4.52
CA GLY A 285 11.30 -3.08 -5.38
C GLY A 285 11.63 -2.69 -6.82
N PRO A 286 11.55 -3.64 -7.77
CA PRO A 286 11.89 -3.40 -9.18
C PRO A 286 11.05 -2.30 -9.84
N GLY A 287 9.83 -2.08 -9.34
CA GLY A 287 8.94 -1.00 -9.80
C GLY A 287 9.37 0.43 -9.43
N PHE A 288 10.51 0.62 -8.75
CA PHE A 288 10.98 1.95 -8.33
C PHE A 288 11.07 2.94 -9.49
N ALA A 289 11.62 2.52 -10.63
CA ALA A 289 11.74 3.39 -11.80
C ALA A 289 10.37 3.77 -12.40
N ASP A 290 9.40 2.85 -12.36
CA ASP A 290 8.03 3.13 -12.78
C ASP A 290 7.37 4.16 -11.86
N SER A 291 7.62 4.08 -10.56
CA SER A 291 7.15 5.07 -9.57
C SER A 291 7.74 6.45 -9.82
N VAL A 292 9.04 6.54 -10.16
CA VAL A 292 9.69 7.80 -10.54
C VAL A 292 9.09 8.36 -11.84
N GLN A 293 8.81 7.51 -12.84
CA GLN A 293 8.12 7.93 -14.06
C GLN A 293 6.70 8.44 -13.75
N LEU A 294 5.96 7.78 -12.86
CA LEU A 294 4.62 8.19 -12.43
C LEU A 294 4.62 9.55 -11.73
N LEU A 295 5.58 9.77 -10.82
CA LEU A 295 5.80 11.07 -10.19
C LEU A 295 6.10 12.14 -11.23
N ARG A 296 6.99 11.86 -12.19
CA ARG A 296 7.34 12.81 -13.24
C ARG A 296 6.12 13.25 -14.06
N GLU A 297 5.16 12.35 -14.28
CA GLU A 297 3.90 12.65 -14.98
C GLU A 297 2.97 13.54 -14.16
N MET A 298 2.83 13.28 -12.86
CA MET A 298 2.03 14.11 -11.94
C MET A 298 2.68 15.48 -11.69
N ILE A 299 4.00 15.53 -11.59
CA ILE A 299 4.78 16.76 -11.35
C ILE A 299 4.82 17.62 -12.61
N HIS A 300 5.06 17.03 -13.78
CA HIS A 300 5.17 17.75 -15.06
C HIS A 300 4.18 17.24 -16.11
N PRO A 301 2.87 17.49 -15.91
CA PRO A 301 1.84 17.07 -16.85
C PRO A 301 2.05 17.77 -18.21
N ARG A 302 2.00 17.00 -19.30
CA ARG A 302 2.23 17.49 -20.68
C ARG A 302 1.11 18.42 -21.19
N ALA A 303 -0.01 18.47 -20.48
CA ALA A 303 -1.14 19.33 -20.77
C ALA A 303 -1.62 19.95 -19.45
N PRO A 304 -2.21 21.16 -19.42
CA PRO A 304 -2.83 21.67 -18.20
C PRO A 304 -3.77 20.63 -17.60
N PRO A 305 -3.96 20.56 -16.27
CA PRO A 305 -4.71 19.47 -15.64
C PRO A 305 -6.12 19.28 -16.22
N ASN A 306 -6.74 20.37 -16.70
CA ASN A 306 -8.05 20.37 -17.37
C ASN A 306 -8.07 19.78 -18.80
N SER A 307 -6.91 19.51 -19.41
CA SER A 307 -6.77 18.88 -20.72
C SER A 307 -6.15 17.47 -20.66
N LEU A 308 -5.84 16.97 -19.46
CA LEU A 308 -5.68 15.52 -19.21
C LEU A 308 -7.06 14.87 -19.27
N ARG A 309 -7.57 14.74 -20.51
CA ARG A 309 -8.88 14.24 -20.94
C ARG A 309 -10.06 14.63 -20.02
N ARG A 310 -10.82 15.64 -20.47
CA ARG A 310 -12.27 15.64 -20.27
C ARG A 310 -12.85 14.61 -21.26
N LEU A 311 -12.99 13.34 -20.88
CA LEU A 311 -13.90 12.44 -21.59
C LEU A 311 -15.32 12.82 -21.19
N GLU A 312 -16.01 13.46 -22.13
CA GLU A 312 -17.44 13.69 -22.06
C GLU A 312 -18.18 12.37 -21.74
N PRO A 313 -19.20 12.38 -20.86
CA PRO A 313 -20.00 11.20 -20.59
C PRO A 313 -20.67 10.73 -21.88
N GLY A 314 -20.31 9.53 -22.36
CA GLY A 314 -21.03 8.85 -23.44
C GLY A 314 -20.37 8.83 -24.83
N ALA A 315 -19.14 9.32 -25.00
CA ALA A 315 -18.45 9.13 -26.28
C ALA A 315 -17.98 7.68 -26.44
N LYS A 316 -18.73 6.88 -27.21
CA LYS A 316 -18.26 5.55 -27.68
C LYS A 316 -16.90 5.71 -28.36
N PRO A 317 -15.92 4.82 -28.07
CA PRO A 317 -14.63 4.87 -28.74
C PRO A 317 -14.85 4.75 -30.25
N ARG A 318 -14.41 5.75 -31.02
CA ARG A 318 -14.30 5.65 -32.48
C ARG A 318 -13.21 4.63 -32.79
N THR A 319 -13.58 3.37 -32.93
CA THR A 319 -12.75 2.36 -33.56
C THR A 319 -12.55 2.76 -35.02
N ARG A 320 -11.33 3.14 -35.39
CA ARG A 320 -10.93 3.06 -36.79
C ARG A 320 -10.97 1.58 -37.14
N HIS A 321 -11.92 1.23 -37.99
CA HIS A 321 -12.16 -0.12 -38.46
C HIS A 321 -10.91 -0.65 -39.16
N ALA A 322 -10.40 -1.79 -38.69
CA ALA A 322 -9.95 -2.83 -39.61
C ALA A 322 -11.08 -3.86 -39.66
N ALA A 323 -11.75 -3.96 -40.81
CA ALA A 323 -12.63 -5.09 -41.15
C ALA A 323 -11.81 -6.40 -41.02
N SER A 324 -12.35 -7.56 -40.65
CA SER A 324 -13.65 -8.17 -40.98
C SER A 324 -13.94 -9.37 -40.07
N CYS A 325 -15.24 -9.66 -39.90
CA CYS A 325 -15.91 -10.98 -39.75
C CYS A 325 -15.36 -12.03 -38.77
N GLU A 326 -16.14 -12.82 -38.03
CA GLU A 326 -17.57 -13.09 -37.90
C GLU A 326 -17.64 -14.06 -36.69
N ASP A 327 -18.50 -13.78 -35.71
CA ASP A 327 -19.41 -14.75 -35.07
C ASP A 327 -19.80 -14.32 -33.65
N ALA A 328 -21.04 -13.85 -33.59
CA ALA A 328 -21.82 -13.72 -32.38
C ALA A 328 -22.25 -15.11 -31.86
N ARG A 329 -22.40 -15.26 -30.53
CA ARG A 329 -23.69 -15.54 -29.85
C ARG A 329 -23.56 -15.98 -28.38
N ASN A 330 -24.61 -15.62 -27.62
CA ASN A 330 -25.04 -16.05 -26.27
C ASN A 330 -24.29 -15.49 -25.04
N THR A 331 -24.90 -14.99 -23.94
CA THR A 331 -26.28 -14.87 -23.40
C THR A 331 -26.14 -13.97 -22.14
N SER A 332 -26.90 -12.86 -21.94
CA SER A 332 -28.08 -12.69 -21.04
C SER A 332 -27.79 -13.09 -19.55
N ASP A 333 -28.06 -12.36 -18.45
CA ASP A 333 -29.01 -11.31 -18.03
C ASP A 333 -28.44 -10.66 -16.70
N GLU A 334 -28.45 -9.33 -16.52
CA GLU A 334 -29.35 -8.53 -15.63
C GLU A 334 -29.50 -9.02 -14.16
N CYS A 335 -29.51 -8.23 -13.09
CA CYS A 335 -29.24 -6.83 -12.76
C CYS A 335 -29.28 -6.74 -11.21
N GLY A 336 -28.59 -5.79 -10.55
CA GLY A 336 -28.89 -5.49 -9.15
C GLY A 336 -27.89 -4.60 -8.40
N GLY A 337 -27.93 -3.28 -8.63
CA GLY A 337 -27.37 -2.29 -7.71
C GLY A 337 -26.69 -1.10 -8.37
N GLU A 338 -27.46 -0.21 -9.01
CA GLU A 338 -26.98 1.06 -9.56
C GLU A 338 -26.57 2.06 -8.46
N TRP A 339 -25.32 2.52 -8.50
CA TRP A 339 -24.88 3.77 -7.88
C TRP A 339 -24.37 4.71 -8.98
N GLY A 340 -24.87 5.95 -8.96
CA GLY A 340 -24.77 6.93 -10.03
C GLY A 340 -23.34 7.24 -10.51
N ARG A 341 -23.19 7.27 -11.83
CA ARG A 341 -21.96 7.54 -12.58
C ARG A 341 -21.53 9.00 -12.46
N GLY A 342 -20.57 9.28 -11.58
CA GLY A 342 -19.57 10.33 -11.78
C GLY A 342 -18.27 9.66 -12.20
N VAL A 343 -17.89 9.77 -13.48
CA VAL A 343 -16.68 9.11 -14.01
C VAL A 343 -15.48 9.99 -13.69
N PHE A 344 -14.69 9.62 -12.67
CA PHE A 344 -13.31 10.10 -12.59
C PHE A 344 -12.51 9.37 -13.63
N GLN A 345 -11.79 10.11 -14.46
CA GLN A 345 -10.86 9.48 -15.37
C GLN A 345 -9.58 9.12 -14.65
N CYS A 346 -9.29 7.83 -14.65
CA CYS A 346 -7.95 7.37 -14.35
C CYS A 346 -7.00 7.76 -15.50
N GLY A 347 -5.85 8.33 -15.14
CA GLY A 347 -4.79 8.59 -16.09
C GLY A 347 -4.14 7.28 -16.52
N ALA A 348 -4.61 6.66 -17.60
CA ALA A 348 -3.89 5.59 -18.25
C ALA A 348 -2.72 6.20 -19.04
N THR A 349 -1.50 5.99 -18.57
CA THR A 349 -0.27 6.23 -19.33
C THR A 349 0.30 4.92 -19.84
N ASP A 350 1.01 5.00 -20.96
CA ASP A 350 1.54 3.92 -21.81
C ASP A 350 1.86 2.62 -21.03
N GLY A 351 0.89 1.71 -20.93
CA GLY A 351 1.06 0.37 -20.36
C GLY A 351 0.91 0.22 -18.84
N LEU A 352 0.64 1.27 -18.05
CA LEU A 352 0.68 1.21 -16.58
C LEU A 352 -0.67 0.91 -15.88
N GLY A 353 -1.79 0.92 -16.59
CA GLY A 353 -3.12 0.68 -15.99
C GLY A 353 -3.54 1.78 -15.01
N GLU A 354 -4.50 1.52 -14.11
CA GLU A 354 -5.08 2.53 -13.22
C GLU A 354 -4.13 2.99 -12.08
N ALA A 355 -3.12 3.81 -12.38
CA ALA A 355 -2.04 4.12 -11.43
C ALA A 355 -2.31 5.36 -10.54
N TYR A 356 -3.09 6.33 -11.02
CA TYR A 356 -3.52 7.48 -10.23
C TYR A 356 -4.80 8.13 -10.79
N VAL A 357 -5.43 8.95 -9.96
CA VAL A 357 -6.59 9.79 -10.28
C VAL A 357 -6.29 11.22 -9.85
N GLN A 358 -6.66 12.19 -10.68
CA GLN A 358 -6.58 13.60 -10.31
C GLN A 358 -7.81 13.99 -9.46
N TRP A 359 -7.57 14.62 -8.32
CA TRP A 359 -8.63 15.11 -7.44
C TRP A 359 -9.00 16.55 -7.83
N PRO A 360 -10.27 16.84 -8.15
CA PRO A 360 -10.69 18.15 -8.62
C PRO A 360 -10.81 19.17 -7.47
N ALA A 361 -10.57 20.45 -7.76
CA ALA A 361 -10.79 21.57 -6.86
C ALA A 361 -12.26 21.77 -6.48
N THR A 362 -13.17 21.35 -7.37
CA THR A 362 -14.62 21.41 -7.18
C THR A 362 -15.24 20.06 -7.49
N LEU A 363 -15.81 19.40 -6.47
CA LEU A 363 -16.65 18.24 -6.69
C LEU A 363 -17.96 18.71 -7.36
N PRO A 364 -18.40 18.08 -8.47
CA PRO A 364 -19.71 18.38 -9.01
C PRO A 364 -20.78 18.15 -7.94
N LEU A 365 -21.81 19.00 -7.92
CA LEU A 365 -22.92 19.03 -6.93
C LEU A 365 -23.59 17.67 -6.65
N ASN A 366 -23.36 16.65 -7.48
CA ASN A 366 -23.92 15.31 -7.36
C ASN A 366 -22.95 14.28 -6.75
N TYR A 367 -21.89 14.70 -6.07
CA TYR A 367 -20.96 13.77 -5.44
C TYR A 367 -21.56 13.12 -4.19
N PRO A 368 -21.39 11.79 -3.98
CA PRO A 368 -21.87 11.11 -2.78
C PRO A 368 -21.32 11.69 -1.47
N SER A 369 -20.23 12.47 -1.48
CA SER A 369 -19.72 13.14 -0.27
C SER A 369 -20.72 14.14 0.32
N GLN A 370 -21.59 14.77 -0.49
CA GLN A 370 -22.66 15.62 0.06
C GLN A 370 -23.79 14.80 0.71
N ARG A 371 -23.97 13.53 0.28
CA ARG A 371 -24.86 12.57 0.95
C ARG A 371 -24.19 11.94 2.17
N LEU A 372 -22.88 11.70 2.15
CA LEU A 372 -22.11 11.17 3.28
C LEU A 372 -21.93 12.21 4.39
N LEU A 373 -21.83 13.50 4.08
CA LEU A 373 -21.91 14.57 5.09
C LEU A 373 -23.32 14.61 5.74
N LYS A 374 -24.39 14.36 4.98
CA LYS A 374 -25.76 14.24 5.53
C LYS A 374 -26.02 12.91 6.26
N LEU A 375 -25.33 11.84 5.90
CA LEU A 375 -25.41 10.53 6.57
C LEU A 375 -24.52 10.50 7.83
N GLY A 376 -23.34 11.11 7.79
CA GLY A 376 -22.47 11.33 8.96
C GLY A 376 -23.09 12.30 9.97
N ALA A 377 -23.86 13.30 9.50
CA ALA A 377 -24.71 14.11 10.38
C ALA A 377 -25.91 13.32 10.96
N LYS A 378 -26.28 12.17 10.39
CA LYS A 378 -27.26 11.22 10.96
C LYS A 378 -26.63 10.10 11.79
N VAL A 379 -25.31 9.96 11.79
CA VAL A 379 -24.56 9.24 12.84
C VAL A 379 -24.22 10.23 13.97
N GLN A 380 -25.18 11.09 14.32
CA GLN A 380 -25.31 11.59 15.69
C GLN A 380 -26.31 10.67 16.39
N GLY A 381 -25.77 9.53 16.84
CA GLY A 381 -26.45 8.53 17.64
C GLY A 381 -25.53 8.03 18.73
N VAL A 382 -24.79 8.94 19.36
CA VAL A 382 -24.25 8.74 20.70
C VAL A 382 -24.94 9.78 21.55
N GLU A 383 -26.16 9.44 21.99
CA GLU A 383 -26.68 10.01 23.22
C GLU A 383 -25.61 9.83 24.30
N SER A 384 -25.35 10.91 25.02
CA SER A 384 -24.58 10.97 26.26
C SER A 384 -24.29 9.62 26.90
N TRP A 385 -23.02 9.23 26.97
CA TRP A 385 -22.59 8.31 28.01
C TRP A 385 -22.95 8.93 29.37
N PRO A 386 -23.63 8.20 30.27
CA PRO A 386 -23.94 8.73 31.59
C PRO A 386 -22.61 9.00 32.30
N LYS A 387 -22.52 10.17 32.96
CA LYS A 387 -21.40 10.49 33.85
C LYS A 387 -21.20 9.33 34.83
N PRO A 388 -19.95 9.01 35.24
CA PRO A 388 -19.76 8.00 36.26
C PRO A 388 -20.46 8.46 37.53
N HIS A 389 -21.50 7.73 37.94
CA HIS A 389 -22.08 7.89 39.27
C HIS A 389 -21.18 7.13 40.25
N ASP A 390 -20.57 7.87 41.18
CA ASP A 390 -19.97 7.29 42.38
C ASP A 390 -21.07 6.55 43.15
N HIS A 391 -21.14 5.23 43.02
CA HIS A 391 -21.91 4.41 43.93
C HIS A 391 -21.08 4.16 45.19
N ARG A 392 -21.40 4.94 46.21
CA ARG A 392 -21.04 4.65 47.60
C ARG A 392 -22.14 3.80 48.22
N ASP A 393 -21.78 2.87 49.10
CA ASP A 393 -22.76 2.21 49.96
C ASP A 393 -23.32 3.20 51.02
N ASP A 394 -24.34 2.78 51.77
CA ASP A 394 -24.98 3.61 52.81
C ASP A 394 -24.03 4.01 53.96
N ALA A 395 -22.78 3.55 53.95
CA ALA A 395 -21.71 3.93 54.85
C ALA A 395 -20.63 4.84 54.19
N GLY A 396 -20.72 5.11 52.89
CA GLY A 396 -19.89 6.10 52.20
C GLY A 396 -18.60 5.60 51.56
N HIS A 397 -18.41 4.29 51.35
CA HIS A 397 -17.20 3.73 50.73
C HIS A 397 -17.38 3.32 49.25
N LEU A 398 -16.32 3.48 48.45
CA LEU A 398 -16.26 3.09 47.02
C LEU A 398 -15.98 1.59 46.90
N VAL A 399 -16.76 0.88 46.09
CA VAL A 399 -16.61 -0.58 45.86
C VAL A 399 -16.05 -0.84 44.46
N GLU A 400 -14.86 -1.45 44.36
CA GLU A 400 -14.29 -1.96 43.10
C GLU A 400 -14.86 -3.35 42.76
N GLY A 401 -15.44 -3.51 41.56
CA GLY A 401 -16.05 -4.76 41.11
C GLY A 401 -15.33 -5.40 39.93
N GLY A 402 -14.67 -6.54 40.17
CA GLY A 402 -13.96 -7.38 39.20
C GLY A 402 -14.83 -8.24 38.28
N SER A 403 -14.15 -8.87 37.31
CA SER A 403 -14.65 -9.73 36.23
C SER A 403 -15.42 -10.99 36.68
N ALA A 404 -16.53 -11.33 36.00
CA ALA A 404 -16.94 -12.70 35.69
C ALA A 404 -18.18 -12.75 34.76
N SER A 405 -18.03 -13.13 33.48
CA SER A 405 -19.14 -13.54 32.61
C SER A 405 -19.24 -15.06 32.54
N ARG A 406 -20.33 -15.59 33.10
CA ARG A 406 -20.72 -17.01 33.14
C ARG A 406 -21.12 -17.54 31.76
N VAL A 407 -20.59 -18.71 31.44
CA VAL A 407 -21.07 -19.67 30.43
C VAL A 407 -22.50 -20.12 30.77
N ARG A 408 -23.40 -20.17 29.79
CA ARG A 408 -24.70 -20.87 29.89
C ARG A 408 -24.74 -22.05 28.91
N HIS A 409 -24.74 -23.26 29.46
CA HIS A 409 -25.20 -24.48 28.80
C HIS A 409 -26.62 -24.83 29.30
N ARG A 410 -27.51 -25.21 28.38
CA ARG A 410 -28.71 -26.07 28.58
C ARG A 410 -28.91 -26.83 27.27
N ALA A 411 -28.58 -28.13 27.18
CA ALA A 411 -29.26 -29.35 27.66
C ALA A 411 -30.32 -29.87 26.66
N ALA A 412 -30.08 -31.10 26.17
CA ALA A 412 -30.89 -31.86 25.21
C ALA A 412 -32.06 -32.61 25.89
N PRO A 413 -33.12 -33.00 25.15
CA PRO A 413 -34.30 -33.66 25.71
C PRO A 413 -34.14 -35.19 25.77
N THR A 414 -34.69 -35.79 26.83
CA THR A 414 -34.83 -37.24 27.02
C THR A 414 -36.23 -37.68 26.59
N LEU A 415 -36.31 -38.73 25.78
CA LEU A 415 -37.56 -39.44 25.44
C LEU A 415 -37.77 -40.57 26.45
N GLN A 416 -38.98 -40.70 26.98
CA GLN A 416 -39.52 -41.95 27.54
C GLN A 416 -40.76 -42.35 26.74
N THR A 417 -40.72 -43.61 26.27
CA THR A 417 -41.76 -44.48 25.67
C THR A 417 -42.52 -43.99 24.46
#